data_AF-A0A914P8W7-F1
#
_entry.id   AF-A0A914P8W7-F1
#
_cell.length_a   1.000
_cell.length_b   1.000
_cell.length_c   1.000
_cell.angle_alpha   90.00
_cell.angle_beta   90.00
_cell.angle_gamma   90.00
#
_symmetry.space_group_name_H-M   'P 1'
#
loop_
_entity.id
_entity.type
_entity.pdbx_description
1 polymer ?
#
loop_
_entity_poly.entity_id
_entity_poly.type
_entity_poly.pdbx_seq_one_letter_code
_entity_poly.pdbx_strand_id
1 'polypeptide(L)' 'MHIHFVSHCYFITMAYCKNPEKYFPIKRAPALVAGALNGKLALITGGGTGLGKAMALTMSCLGADVVIAAR' A
#
# COMPACT_ATOMS: atom_id res chain seq x y z
N MET A 1 3.26 37.46 41.87
CA MET A 1 3.38 37.50 40.40
C MET A 1 2.78 36.21 39.86
N HIS A 2 1.52 36.32 39.44
CA HIS A 2 0.61 35.22 39.12
C HIS A 2 1.00 34.63 37.76
N ILE A 3 1.51 33.40 37.72
CA ILE A 3 1.66 32.67 36.45
C ILE A 3 0.38 31.87 36.28
N HIS A 4 -0.60 32.48 35.61
CA HIS A 4 -1.79 31.79 35.12
C HIS A 4 -1.35 30.75 34.09
N PHE A 5 -1.28 29.50 34.54
CA PHE A 5 -1.26 28.31 33.71
C PHE A 5 -2.56 28.31 32.90
N VAL A 6 -2.54 28.86 31.69
CA VAL A 6 -3.68 28.90 30.76
C VAL A 6 -3.98 27.47 30.31
N SER A 7 -4.68 26.78 31.20
CA SER A 7 -5.57 25.66 30.97
C SER A 7 -6.72 26.13 30.07
N HIS A 8 -6.43 26.36 28.80
CA HIS A 8 -7.41 26.37 27.71
C HIS A 8 -6.86 25.42 26.65
N CYS A 9 -7.17 24.14 26.77
CA CYS A 9 -8.33 23.61 26.07
C CYS A 9 -8.25 23.90 24.56
N TYR A 10 -7.15 23.49 23.91
CA TYR A 10 -7.19 23.13 22.49
C TYR A 10 -7.08 21.60 22.42
N PHE A 11 -8.08 20.96 23.04
CA PHE A 11 -8.39 19.56 22.88
C PHE A 11 -8.87 19.39 21.44
N ILE A 12 -7.94 19.15 20.53
CA ILE A 12 -8.21 18.81 19.14
C ILE A 12 -8.97 17.48 19.18
N THR A 13 -10.30 17.53 19.26
CA THR A 13 -11.15 16.43 18.81
C THR A 13 -10.98 16.32 17.30
N MET A 14 -9.87 15.70 16.88
CA MET A 14 -9.72 15.24 15.50
C MET A 14 -10.90 14.34 15.20
N ALA A 15 -11.70 14.73 14.22
CA ALA A 15 -12.70 13.87 13.60
C ALA A 15 -11.97 12.76 12.82
N TYR A 16 -11.37 11.80 13.52
CA TYR A 16 -10.91 10.56 12.91
C TYR A 16 -12.04 9.53 12.99
N CYS A 17 -12.19 8.73 11.95
CA CYS A 17 -13.18 7.66 11.95
C CYS A 17 -12.84 6.68 13.09
N LYS A 18 -13.76 6.47 14.04
CA LYS A 18 -13.53 5.56 15.17
C LYS A 18 -13.30 4.11 14.71
N ASN A 19 -13.88 3.74 13.57
CA ASN A 19 -13.83 2.38 13.01
C ASN A 19 -13.45 2.43 11.50
N PRO A 20 -12.23 2.79 11.13
CA PRO A 20 -11.84 2.93 9.72
C PRO A 20 -11.85 1.58 8.99
N GLU A 21 -11.58 0.49 9.70
CA GLU A 21 -11.53 -0.87 9.18
C GLU A 21 -12.84 -1.34 8.55
N LYS A 22 -13.98 -0.83 9.05
CA LYS A 22 -15.31 -1.10 8.51
C LYS A 22 -15.46 -0.58 7.07
N TYR A 23 -14.84 0.55 6.77
CA TYR A 23 -14.99 1.25 5.49
C TYR A 23 -13.84 0.96 4.52
N PHE A 24 -12.67 0.58 5.05
CA PHE A 24 -11.46 0.30 4.27
C PHE A 24 -10.92 -1.10 4.57
N PRO A 25 -11.68 -2.17 4.27
CA PRO A 25 -11.18 -3.53 4.45
C PRO A 25 -10.00 -3.79 3.50
N ILE A 26 -8.92 -4.36 4.02
CA ILE A 26 -7.72 -4.67 3.23
C ILE A 26 -8.00 -5.90 2.35
N LYS A 27 -8.21 -5.66 1.05
CA LYS A 27 -8.27 -6.73 0.05
C LYS A 27 -6.85 -7.03 -0.44
N ARG A 28 -6.31 -8.19 -0.05
CA ARG A 28 -4.95 -8.61 -0.43
C ARG A 28 -4.88 -9.35 -1.75
N ALA A 29 -6.01 -9.85 -2.26
CA ALA A 29 -6.05 -10.57 -3.53
C ALA A 29 -5.75 -9.62 -4.70
N PRO A 30 -5.11 -10.10 -5.78
CA PRO A 30 -4.95 -9.34 -7.00
C PRO A 30 -6.31 -8.86 -7.53
N ALA A 31 -6.36 -7.64 -8.04
CA ALA A 31 -7.58 -7.08 -8.61
C ALA A 31 -7.94 -7.69 -9.98
N LEU A 32 -6.97 -8.29 -10.66
CA LEU A 32 -7.12 -8.87 -11.99
C LEU A 32 -7.37 -10.38 -11.92
N VAL A 33 -8.06 -10.90 -12.94
CA VAL A 33 -8.28 -12.34 -13.11
C VAL A 33 -6.98 -13.06 -13.48
N ALA A 34 -6.91 -14.36 -13.18
CA ALA A 34 -5.75 -15.18 -13.56
C ALA A 34 -5.53 -15.16 -15.09
N GLY A 35 -4.26 -15.09 -15.50
CA GLY A 35 -3.88 -15.06 -16.92
C GLY A 35 -4.14 -13.73 -17.64
N ALA A 36 -4.59 -12.69 -16.94
CA ALA A 36 -4.83 -11.37 -17.54
C ALA A 36 -3.59 -10.76 -18.21
N LEU A 37 -2.39 -11.21 -17.85
CA LEU A 37 -1.12 -10.71 -18.39
C LEU A 37 -0.38 -11.75 -19.26
N ASN A 38 -1.04 -12.83 -19.68
CA ASN A 38 -0.43 -13.82 -20.56
C ASN A 38 0.16 -13.18 -21.83
N GLY A 39 1.39 -13.57 -22.17
CA GLY A 39 2.12 -13.07 -23.33
C GLY A 39 2.57 -11.61 -23.23
N LYS A 40 2.55 -11.02 -22.02
CA LYS A 40 3.11 -9.69 -21.76
C LYS A 40 4.45 -9.82 -21.04
N LEU A 41 5.39 -8.95 -21.41
CA LEU A 41 6.65 -8.78 -20.70
C LEU A 41 6.55 -7.61 -19.72
N ALA A 42 6.90 -7.82 -18.46
CA ALA A 42 6.99 -6.78 -17.44
C ALA A 42 8.45 -6.59 -16.98
N LEU A 43 9.02 -5.42 -17.25
CA LEU A 43 10.31 -4.99 -16.71
C LEU A 43 10.10 -4.22 -15.41
N ILE A 44 10.65 -4.72 -14.31
CA ILE A 44 10.49 -4.14 -12.97
C ILE A 44 11.85 -3.80 -12.37
N THR A 45 12.13 -2.52 -12.19
CA THR A 45 13.34 -2.07 -11.49
C THR A 45 13.18 -2.19 -9.96
N GLY A 46 14.27 -2.49 -9.25
CA GLY A 46 14.22 -2.76 -7.81
C GLY A 46 13.41 -4.01 -7.45
N GLY A 47 13.18 -4.93 -8.40
CA GLY A 47 12.29 -6.08 -8.23
C GLY A 47 12.74 -7.16 -7.22
N GLY A 48 13.92 -7.02 -6.61
CA GLY A 48 14.47 -8.00 -5.67
C GLY A 48 13.91 -7.91 -4.25
N THR A 49 13.40 -6.74 -3.83
CA THR A 49 12.96 -6.51 -2.44
C THR A 49 11.71 -5.62 -2.35
N GLY A 50 11.13 -5.52 -1.15
CA GLY A 50 10.04 -4.59 -0.82
C GLY A 50 8.87 -4.64 -1.80
N LEU A 51 8.43 -3.44 -2.22
CA LEU A 51 7.32 -3.29 -3.17
C LEU A 51 7.66 -3.85 -4.56
N GLY A 52 8.91 -3.69 -5.03
CA GLY A 52 9.36 -4.23 -6.31
C GLY A 52 9.16 -5.73 -6.41
N LYS A 53 9.53 -6.46 -5.36
CA LYS A 53 9.32 -7.92 -5.27
C LYS A 53 7.83 -8.29 -5.26
N ALA A 54 7.02 -7.58 -4.48
CA ALA A 54 5.57 -7.83 -4.43
C ALA A 54 4.91 -7.61 -5.80
N MET A 55 5.31 -6.56 -6.53
CA MET A 55 4.85 -6.31 -7.89
C MET A 55 5.30 -7.42 -8.84
N ALA A 56 6.59 -7.79 -8.82
CA ALA A 56 7.12 -8.83 -9.69
C ALA A 56 6.40 -10.18 -9.53
N LEU A 57 6.18 -10.58 -8.28
CA LEU A 57 5.44 -11.81 -7.99
C LEU A 57 3.99 -11.72 -8.46
N THR A 58 3.31 -10.61 -8.18
CA THR A 58 1.90 -10.44 -8.58
C THR A 58 1.75 -10.48 -10.11
N MET A 59 2.61 -9.79 -10.86
CA MET A 59 2.57 -9.77 -12.32
C MET A 59 2.89 -11.16 -12.91
N SER A 60 3.86 -11.88 -12.33
CA SER A 60 4.18 -13.25 -12.74
C SER A 60 3.01 -14.21 -12.48
N CYS A 61 2.36 -14.13 -11.31
CA CYS A 61 1.16 -14.92 -11.00
C CYS A 61 -0.01 -14.64 -11.95
N LEU A 62 -0.09 -13.43 -12.50
CA LEU A 62 -1.09 -13.04 -13.51
C LEU A 62 -0.71 -13.46 -14.95
N GLY A 63 0.45 -14.10 -15.13
CA GLY A 63 0.88 -14.70 -16.39
C GLY A 63 1.86 -13.87 -17.21
N ALA A 64 2.40 -12.77 -16.67
CA ALA A 64 3.44 -12.02 -17.35
C ALA A 64 4.79 -12.75 -17.28
N ASP A 65 5.58 -12.64 -18.35
CA ASP A 65 7.02 -12.87 -18.29
C ASP A 65 7.66 -11.68 -17.57
N VAL A 66 8.40 -11.91 -16.49
CA VAL A 66 8.91 -10.84 -15.63
C VAL A 66 10.43 -10.79 -15.67
N VAL A 67 10.97 -9.61 -15.96
CA VAL A 67 12.40 -9.30 -15.85
C VAL A 67 12.57 -8.29 -14.74
N ILE A 68 13.50 -8.56 -13.82
CA ILE A 68 13.87 -7.62 -12.76
C ILE A 68 15.27 -7.07 -12.97
N ALA A 69 15.47 -5.79 -12.63
CA ALA A 69 16.78 -5.15 -12.66
C ALA A 69 17.01 -4.36 -11.36
N ALA A 70 18.15 -4.56 -10.71
CA ALA A 70 18.54 -3.85 -9.49
C ALA A 70 20.05 -3.58 -9.48
N ARG A 71 20.49 -2.70 -8.59
CA ARG A 71 21.90 -2.39 -8.33
C ARG A 71 22.46 -3.31 -7.25
#